data_AF-A0A1E4HUM3-F1
#
_entry.id   AF-A0A1E4HUM3-F1
#
_cell.length_a   1.000
_cell.length_b   1.000
_cell.length_c   1.000
_cell.angle_alpha   90.00
_cell.angle_beta   90.00
_cell.angle_gamma   90.00
#
_symmetry.space_group_name_H-M   'P 1'
#
loop_
_entity.id
_entity.type
_entity.pdbx_description
1 polymer ?
#
loop_
_entity_poly.entity_id
_entity_poly.type
_entity_poly.pdbx_seq_one_letter_code
_entity_poly.pdbx_strand_id
1 'polypeptide(L)'
;MIDRYAEAAGLRCAELTAQREGLAGHRAEVRTVCALARASAQAHATTVVGALTSELAAYVDKACRADRARLPEHTRVAAGRAVGIVVERVERELLPELRRVATVRGLPLGGVDPGPPEGVEVTLPALPPPARPWQLVSGSRTVLPWLGVPIVGAPVVTGSVGPAVAAGVVLLVVTVAARWVAADRARLRRWIPAVAAAVRASVASVLLTRLVQVEQRVVAALDVAVAARSESIEVELAALAEGRGSCART
;
A
#
# COMPACT_ATOMS: atom_id res chain seq x y z
N MET A 1 -57.96 -36.47 -9.44
CA MET A 1 -57.96 -35.01 -9.29
C MET A 1 -56.65 -34.64 -8.62
N ILE A 2 -55.77 -33.89 -9.29
CA ILE A 2 -54.45 -33.54 -8.74
C ILE A 2 -54.67 -32.57 -7.58
N ASP A 3 -54.10 -32.88 -6.41
CA ASP A 3 -54.11 -31.99 -5.27
C ASP A 3 -53.07 -30.87 -5.50
N ARG A 4 -53.55 -29.73 -5.99
CA ARG A 4 -52.73 -28.55 -6.27
C ARG A 4 -52.00 -28.03 -5.01
N TYR A 5 -52.53 -28.29 -3.81
CA TYR A 5 -51.87 -27.91 -2.57
C TYR A 5 -50.67 -28.81 -2.26
N ALA A 6 -50.80 -30.12 -2.51
CA ALA A 6 -49.68 -31.06 -2.35
C ALA A 6 -48.52 -30.74 -3.31
N GLU A 7 -48.83 -30.34 -4.55
CA GLU A 7 -47.85 -29.92 -5.56
C GLU A 7 -47.14 -28.61 -5.16
N ALA A 8 -47.90 -27.59 -4.73
CA ALA A 8 -47.33 -26.33 -4.24
C ALA A 8 -46.41 -26.53 -3.01
N ALA A 9 -46.81 -27.39 -2.06
CA ALA A 9 -45.98 -27.74 -0.91
C ALA A 9 -44.70 -28.50 -1.33
N GLY A 10 -44.79 -29.36 -2.35
CA GLY A 10 -43.63 -30.05 -2.92
C GLY A 10 -42.63 -29.07 -3.54
N LEU A 11 -43.12 -28.13 -4.36
CA LEU A 11 -42.29 -27.09 -4.97
C LEU A 11 -41.63 -26.18 -3.92
N ARG A 12 -42.38 -25.77 -2.89
CA ARG A 12 -41.83 -24.95 -1.81
C ARG A 12 -40.78 -25.69 -0.99
N CYS A 13 -40.99 -26.98 -0.72
CA CYS A 13 -40.00 -27.81 -0.05
C CYS A 13 -38.71 -27.91 -0.88
N ALA A 14 -38.82 -28.18 -2.19
CA ALA A 14 -37.67 -28.23 -3.09
C ALA A 14 -36.90 -26.90 -3.16
N GLU A 15 -37.62 -25.77 -3.20
CA GLU A 15 -37.02 -24.43 -3.15
C GLU A 15 -36.26 -24.20 -1.84
N LEU A 16 -36.86 -24.54 -0.69
CA LEU A 16 -36.23 -24.37 0.63
C LEU A 16 -35.00 -25.28 0.81
N THR A 17 -35.04 -26.51 0.29
CA THR A 17 -33.86 -27.38 0.28
C THR A 17 -32.74 -26.83 -0.59
N ALA A 18 -33.06 -26.29 -1.77
CA ALA A 18 -32.07 -25.66 -2.65
C ALA A 18 -31.47 -24.40 -2.00
N GLN A 19 -32.30 -23.60 -1.31
CA GLN A 19 -31.82 -22.43 -0.55
C GLN A 19 -30.88 -22.85 0.59
N ARG A 20 -31.21 -23.92 1.33
CA ARG A 20 -30.35 -24.46 2.39
C ARG A 20 -28.98 -24.90 1.85
N GLU A 21 -28.95 -25.60 0.73
CA GLU A 21 -27.71 -26.02 0.07
C GLU A 21 -26.87 -24.80 -0.38
N GLY A 22 -27.52 -23.73 -0.85
CA GLY A 22 -26.87 -22.49 -1.26
C GLY A 22 -26.20 -21.67 -0.13
N LEU A 23 -26.51 -21.95 1.14
CA LEU A 23 -25.89 -21.25 2.28
C LEU A 23 -24.44 -21.70 2.57
N ALA A 24 -24.04 -22.87 2.07
CA ALA A 24 -22.71 -23.42 2.27
C ALA A 24 -21.63 -22.62 1.50
N GLY A 25 -20.36 -22.86 1.85
CA GLY A 25 -19.20 -22.38 1.09
C GLY A 25 -18.82 -20.90 1.23
N HIS A 26 -19.61 -20.08 1.92
CA HIS A 26 -19.37 -18.64 2.04
C HIS A 26 -17.99 -18.30 2.64
N ARG A 27 -17.49 -19.06 3.63
CA ARG A 27 -16.15 -18.84 4.21
C ARG A 27 -15.02 -19.03 3.20
N ALA A 28 -15.16 -20.00 2.28
CA ALA A 28 -14.18 -20.23 1.23
C ALA A 28 -14.19 -19.08 0.21
N GLU A 29 -15.38 -18.60 -0.16
CA GLU A 29 -15.53 -17.45 -1.06
C GLU A 29 -14.99 -16.14 -0.48
N VAL A 30 -15.23 -15.86 0.80
CA VAL A 30 -14.63 -14.69 1.45
C VAL A 30 -13.11 -14.77 1.43
N ARG A 31 -12.54 -15.95 1.72
CA ARG A 31 -11.09 -16.18 1.63
C ARG A 31 -10.54 -15.99 0.23
N THR A 32 -11.22 -16.48 -0.81
CA THR A 32 -10.76 -16.30 -2.19
C THR A 32 -10.82 -14.84 -2.60
N VAL A 33 -11.89 -14.10 -2.23
CA VAL A 33 -12.00 -12.65 -2.46
C VAL A 33 -10.88 -11.88 -1.75
N CYS A 34 -10.62 -12.18 -0.47
CA CYS A 34 -9.51 -11.58 0.27
C CYS A 34 -8.13 -11.92 -0.33
N ALA A 35 -7.93 -13.14 -0.81
CA ALA A 35 -6.69 -13.54 -1.49
C ALA A 35 -6.49 -12.81 -2.82
N LEU A 36 -7.56 -12.65 -3.61
CA LEU A 36 -7.53 -11.87 -4.85
C LEU A 36 -7.25 -10.39 -4.59
N ALA A 37 -7.88 -9.80 -3.56
CA ALA A 37 -7.62 -8.44 -3.13
C ALA A 37 -6.16 -8.25 -2.67
N ARG A 38 -5.58 -9.25 -1.99
CA ARG A 38 -4.15 -9.24 -1.64
C ARG A 38 -3.25 -9.23 -2.87
N ALA A 39 -3.59 -10.02 -3.88
CA ALA A 39 -2.83 -10.05 -5.14
C ALA A 39 -2.93 -8.73 -5.91
N SER A 40 -4.12 -8.14 -6.02
CA SER A 40 -4.31 -6.84 -6.69
C SER A 40 -3.61 -5.71 -5.93
N ALA A 41 -3.65 -5.74 -4.60
CA ALA A 41 -2.98 -4.76 -3.75
C ALA A 41 -1.47 -4.69 -4.00
N GLN A 42 -0.83 -5.83 -4.32
CA GLN A 42 0.60 -5.86 -4.61
C GLN A 42 0.94 -5.13 -5.91
N ALA A 43 0.09 -5.20 -6.94
CA ALA A 43 0.24 -4.44 -8.17
C ALA A 43 -0.01 -2.93 -7.98
N HIS A 44 -0.98 -2.57 -7.13
CA HIS A 44 -1.20 -1.17 -6.75
C HIS A 44 -0.01 -0.60 -5.96
N ALA A 45 0.52 -1.39 -5.02
CA ALA A 45 1.68 -1.01 -4.21
C ALA A 45 2.93 -0.77 -5.08
N THR A 46 3.21 -1.61 -6.07
CA THR A 46 4.35 -1.41 -6.97
C THR A 46 4.21 -0.12 -7.77
N THR A 47 3.00 0.18 -8.25
CA THR A 47 2.69 1.40 -9.02
C THR A 47 2.88 2.65 -8.17
N VAL A 48 2.26 2.69 -6.98
CA VAL A 48 2.33 3.84 -6.06
C VAL A 48 3.76 4.04 -5.55
N VAL A 49 4.46 2.97 -5.19
CA VAL A 49 5.86 3.08 -4.75
C VAL A 49 6.77 3.51 -5.91
N GLY A 50 6.49 3.06 -7.14
CA GLY A 50 7.18 3.54 -8.34
C GLY A 50 7.02 5.05 -8.53
N ALA A 51 5.79 5.56 -8.42
CA ALA A 51 5.51 6.99 -8.48
C ALA A 51 6.19 7.77 -7.35
N LEU A 52 6.18 7.26 -6.12
CA LEU A 52 6.89 7.87 -4.99
C LEU A 52 8.39 7.93 -5.26
N THR A 53 8.99 6.86 -5.80
CA THR A 53 10.43 6.85 -6.09
C THR A 53 10.82 7.83 -7.18
N SER A 54 10.00 8.01 -8.21
CA SER A 54 10.26 8.98 -9.28
C SER A 54 10.06 10.42 -8.79
N GLU A 55 9.06 10.67 -7.95
CA GLU A 55 8.83 11.96 -7.30
C GLU A 55 10.02 12.35 -6.39
N LEU A 56 10.50 11.43 -5.56
CA LEU A 56 11.66 11.65 -4.70
C LEU A 56 12.94 11.89 -5.51
N ALA A 57 13.15 11.15 -6.60
CA ALA A 57 14.30 11.34 -7.47
C ALA A 57 14.26 12.72 -8.15
N ALA A 58 13.09 13.11 -8.68
CA ALA A 58 12.88 14.42 -9.28
C ALA A 58 13.07 15.55 -8.26
N TYR A 59 12.62 15.36 -7.01
CA TYR A 59 12.85 16.32 -5.93
C TYR A 59 14.34 16.47 -5.63
N VAL A 60 15.09 15.37 -5.49
CA VAL A 60 16.55 15.43 -5.24
C VAL A 60 17.30 16.16 -6.36
N ASP A 61 16.84 16.03 -7.59
CA ASP A 61 17.48 16.66 -8.75
C ASP A 61 17.22 18.17 -8.82
N LYS A 62 16.00 18.60 -8.46
CA LYS A 62 15.57 20.01 -8.53
C LYS A 62 15.79 20.81 -7.24
N ALA A 63 15.83 20.16 -6.08
CA ALA A 63 15.81 20.81 -4.78
C ALA A 63 17.09 21.62 -4.49
N CYS A 64 16.89 22.81 -3.91
CA CYS A 64 17.99 23.60 -3.38
C CYS A 64 18.55 22.97 -2.08
N ARG A 65 19.58 23.57 -1.48
CA ARG A 65 20.19 23.02 -0.26
C ARG A 65 19.22 23.00 0.93
N ALA A 66 18.42 24.06 1.10
CA ALA A 66 17.44 24.16 2.18
C ALA A 66 16.31 23.13 2.02
N ASP A 67 15.83 22.95 0.79
CA ASP A 67 14.76 21.99 0.47
C ASP A 67 15.20 20.54 0.67
N ARG A 68 16.47 20.22 0.42
CA ARG A 68 17.04 18.89 0.70
C ARG A 68 17.08 18.55 2.19
N ALA A 69 17.21 19.55 3.07
CA ALA A 69 17.16 19.31 4.52
C ALA A 69 15.75 18.92 5.00
N ARG A 70 14.71 19.36 4.29
CA ARG A 70 13.29 19.02 4.57
C ARG A 70 12.84 17.71 3.95
N LEU A 71 13.66 17.10 3.09
CA LEU A 71 13.33 15.87 2.37
C LEU A 71 12.84 14.72 3.28
N PRO A 72 13.43 14.46 4.47
CA PRO A 72 12.97 13.36 5.33
C PRO A 72 11.53 13.54 5.79
N GLU A 73 11.14 14.76 6.14
CA GLU A 73 9.79 15.08 6.59
C GLU A 73 8.79 14.97 5.44
N HIS A 74 9.12 15.52 4.27
CA HIS A 74 8.32 15.36 3.06
C HIS A 74 8.15 13.89 2.67
N THR A 75 9.19 13.09 2.84
CA THR A 75 9.16 11.66 2.53
C THR A 75 8.29 10.90 3.52
N ARG A 76 8.30 11.26 4.81
CA ARG A 76 7.41 10.66 5.82
C ARG A 76 5.94 10.90 5.50
N VAL A 77 5.59 12.14 5.17
CA VAL A 77 4.21 12.49 4.76
C VAL A 77 3.83 11.82 3.44
N ALA A 78 4.71 11.81 2.44
CA ALA A 78 4.47 11.16 1.16
C ALA A 78 4.33 9.63 1.30
N ALA A 79 5.13 8.99 2.15
CA ALA A 79 5.03 7.58 2.47
C ALA A 79 3.70 7.23 3.14
N GLY A 80 3.27 8.01 4.13
CA GLY A 80 1.96 7.84 4.78
C GLY A 80 0.81 7.96 3.78
N ARG A 81 0.85 8.97 2.90
CA ARG A 81 -0.14 9.14 1.82
C ARG A 81 -0.12 7.96 0.85
N ALA A 82 1.05 7.48 0.45
CA ALA A 82 1.19 6.33 -0.44
C ALA A 82 0.54 5.06 0.14
N VAL A 83 0.76 4.77 1.42
CA VAL A 83 0.10 3.65 2.10
C VAL A 83 -1.41 3.85 2.13
N GLY A 84 -1.88 5.05 2.52
CA GLY A 84 -3.30 5.38 2.56
C GLY A 84 -4.00 5.18 1.22
N ILE A 85 -3.39 5.64 0.12
CA ILE A 85 -3.93 5.46 -1.25
C ILE A 85 -4.11 3.97 -1.59
N VAL A 86 -3.13 3.12 -1.26
CA VAL A 86 -3.22 1.68 -1.56
C VAL A 86 -4.31 1.02 -0.72
N VAL A 87 -4.34 1.31 0.58
CA VAL A 87 -5.35 0.73 1.49
C VAL A 87 -6.76 1.13 1.05
N GLU A 88 -6.99 2.43 0.84
CA GLU A 88 -8.27 2.96 0.41
C GLU A 88 -8.72 2.36 -0.93
N ARG A 89 -7.78 2.21 -1.87
CA ARG A 89 -8.08 1.59 -3.17
C ARG A 89 -8.52 0.14 -3.01
N VAL A 90 -7.82 -0.65 -2.20
CA VAL A 90 -8.14 -2.05 -1.95
C VAL A 90 -9.48 -2.18 -1.25
N GLU A 91 -9.77 -1.33 -0.27
CA GLU A 91 -11.07 -1.34 0.42
C GLU A 91 -12.23 -1.03 -0.54
N ARG A 92 -12.06 -0.06 -1.44
CA ARG A 92 -13.07 0.24 -2.47
C ARG A 92 -13.33 -0.93 -3.42
N GLU A 93 -12.31 -1.73 -3.73
CA GLU A 93 -12.43 -2.91 -4.60
C GLU A 93 -13.01 -4.12 -3.85
N LEU A 94 -12.70 -4.26 -2.56
CA LEU A 94 -13.09 -5.40 -1.72
C LEU A 94 -14.57 -5.38 -1.31
N LEU A 95 -15.07 -4.21 -0.88
CA LEU A 95 -16.44 -4.06 -0.39
C LEU A 95 -17.54 -4.54 -1.36
N PRO A 96 -17.54 -4.19 -2.66
CA PRO A 96 -18.58 -4.65 -3.58
C PRO A 96 -18.56 -6.17 -3.79
N GLU A 97 -17.39 -6.80 -3.82
CA GLU A 97 -17.29 -8.27 -3.95
C GLU A 97 -17.77 -8.99 -2.69
N LEU A 98 -17.45 -8.47 -1.50
CA LEU A 98 -18.00 -9.01 -0.25
C LEU A 98 -19.52 -8.84 -0.18
N ARG A 99 -20.04 -7.71 -0.67
CA ARG A 99 -21.50 -7.50 -0.81
C ARG A 99 -22.11 -8.50 -1.77
N ARG A 100 -21.46 -8.76 -2.90
CA ARG A 100 -21.89 -9.76 -3.87
C ARG A 100 -22.04 -11.14 -3.23
N VAL A 101 -21.04 -11.60 -2.47
CA VAL A 101 -21.07 -12.91 -1.77
C VAL A 101 -22.31 -13.07 -0.88
N ALA A 102 -22.70 -12.02 -0.16
CA ALA A 102 -23.90 -12.04 0.66
C ALA A 102 -25.20 -11.95 -0.15
N THR A 103 -25.25 -11.07 -1.15
CA THR A 103 -26.45 -10.90 -2.00
C THR A 103 -26.82 -12.16 -2.76
N VAL A 104 -25.84 -12.92 -3.26
CA VAL A 104 -26.05 -14.22 -3.92
C VAL A 104 -26.76 -15.22 -3.00
N ARG A 105 -26.62 -15.06 -1.67
CA ARG A 105 -27.23 -15.92 -0.66
C ARG A 105 -28.47 -15.32 -0.01
N GLY A 106 -28.92 -14.15 -0.47
CA GLY A 106 -30.05 -13.43 0.11
C GLY A 106 -29.83 -13.00 1.57
N LEU A 107 -28.58 -12.83 2.00
CA LEU A 107 -28.25 -12.49 3.38
C LEU A 107 -28.16 -10.97 3.57
N PRO A 108 -28.74 -10.40 4.65
CA PRO A 108 -28.56 -9.01 4.97
C PRO A 108 -27.14 -8.77 5.48
N LEU A 109 -26.33 -8.02 4.73
CA LEU A 109 -25.12 -7.43 5.31
C LEU A 109 -25.52 -6.16 6.06
N GLY A 110 -25.82 -6.31 7.36
CA GLY A 110 -25.72 -5.17 8.28
C GLY A 110 -24.33 -4.58 8.13
N GLY A 111 -24.25 -3.29 7.76
CA GLY A 111 -23.08 -2.62 7.22
C GLY A 111 -21.76 -3.16 7.76
N VAL A 112 -21.10 -4.03 6.98
CA VAL A 112 -19.69 -4.36 7.20
C VAL A 112 -18.92 -3.11 6.82
N ASP A 113 -18.85 -2.20 7.77
CA ASP A 113 -17.94 -1.08 7.71
C ASP A 113 -16.62 -1.60 8.28
N PRO A 114 -15.53 -1.67 7.47
CA PRO A 114 -14.21 -2.05 7.97
C PRO A 114 -13.73 -1.12 9.09
N GLY A 115 -14.44 -0.02 9.36
CA GLY A 115 -14.09 0.97 10.36
C GLY A 115 -12.90 1.79 9.87
N PRO A 116 -12.66 2.98 10.45
CA PRO A 116 -11.64 3.87 9.95
C PRO A 116 -10.25 3.18 9.94
N PRO A 117 -9.41 3.47 8.94
CA PRO A 117 -8.02 3.06 8.99
C PRO A 117 -7.37 3.68 10.24
N GLU A 118 -6.87 2.85 11.13
CA GLU A 118 -6.02 3.28 12.24
C GLU A 118 -4.79 3.94 11.62
N GLY A 119 -4.33 5.04 12.21
CA GLY A 119 -3.20 5.81 11.70
C GLY A 119 -1.99 4.90 11.51
N VAL A 120 -1.63 4.64 10.26
CA VAL A 120 -0.46 3.82 9.95
C VAL A 120 0.78 4.67 10.14
N GLU A 121 1.57 4.37 11.17
CA GLU A 121 2.89 4.94 11.30
C GLU A 121 3.88 4.19 10.41
N VAL A 122 4.41 4.88 9.40
CA VAL A 122 5.45 4.32 8.52
C VAL A 122 6.83 4.60 9.12
N THR A 123 7.51 3.53 9.56
CA THR A 123 8.91 3.62 10.01
C THR A 123 9.85 3.71 8.81
N LEU A 124 10.45 4.88 8.61
CA LEU A 124 11.41 5.11 7.52
C LEU A 124 12.85 4.83 7.97
N PRO A 125 13.73 4.37 7.06
CA PRO A 125 15.14 4.18 7.37
C PRO A 125 15.81 5.52 7.67
N ALA A 126 16.73 5.50 8.64
CA ALA A 126 17.52 6.68 9.00
C ALA A 126 18.29 7.20 7.78
N LEU A 127 18.33 8.53 7.64
CA LEU A 127 19.08 9.16 6.57
C LEU A 127 20.58 8.92 6.82
N PRO A 128 21.37 8.43 5.84
CA PRO A 128 22.81 8.22 6.01
C PRO A 128 23.49 9.52 6.45
N PRO A 129 24.60 9.54 7.20
CA PRO A 129 25.24 10.80 7.61
C PRO A 129 25.74 11.60 6.39
N PRO A 130 25.77 12.95 6.43
CA PRO A 130 26.38 13.75 5.36
C PRO A 130 27.88 13.39 5.25
N ALA A 131 28.39 13.35 4.02
CA ALA A 131 29.85 13.25 3.81
C ALA A 131 30.53 14.40 4.56
N ARG A 132 31.68 14.17 5.18
CA ARG A 132 32.45 15.26 5.80
C ARG A 132 33.47 15.82 4.79
N PRO A 133 33.85 17.11 4.87
CA PRO A 133 34.76 17.73 3.88
C PRO A 133 36.06 16.99 3.70
N TRP A 134 36.60 16.50 4.81
CA TRP A 134 37.86 15.80 4.87
C TRP A 134 37.80 14.38 4.31
N GLN A 135 36.61 13.78 4.17
CA GLN A 135 36.44 12.43 3.58
C GLN A 135 36.44 12.44 2.04
N LEU A 136 36.13 13.59 1.42
CA LEU A 136 36.25 13.78 -0.03
C LEU A 136 37.71 13.88 -0.49
N VAL A 137 38.62 14.22 0.41
CA VAL A 137 40.07 14.32 0.13
C VAL A 137 40.76 12.95 0.22
N SER A 138 40.26 12.03 1.06
CA SER A 138 40.87 10.72 1.26
C SER A 138 40.44 9.65 0.25
N GLY A 139 39.37 9.88 -0.51
CA GLY A 139 38.75 8.89 -1.40
C GLY A 139 39.29 8.84 -2.84
N SER A 140 40.09 9.82 -3.28
CA SER A 140 40.65 9.84 -4.63
C SER A 140 42.06 9.24 -4.66
N ARG A 141 42.15 7.91 -4.66
CA ARG A 141 43.38 7.22 -5.11
C ARG A 141 43.53 7.22 -6.64
N THR A 142 42.57 7.78 -7.35
CA THR A 142 42.58 7.91 -8.80
C THR A 142 42.11 9.32 -9.15
N VAL A 143 42.89 9.95 -10.04
CA VAL A 143 42.77 11.32 -10.54
C VAL A 143 43.40 12.41 -9.67
N LEU A 144 44.70 12.27 -9.43
CA LEU A 144 45.62 13.38 -9.18
C LEU A 144 46.51 13.67 -10.42
N PRO A 145 46.00 14.13 -11.58
CA PRO A 145 46.85 14.69 -12.63
C PRO A 145 46.82 16.24 -12.63
N TRP A 146 45.93 16.88 -11.87
CA TRP A 146 45.76 18.34 -11.91
C TRP A 146 46.60 19.13 -10.90
N LEU A 147 47.39 18.45 -10.07
CA LEU A 147 48.45 19.07 -9.24
C LEU A 147 49.78 19.18 -10.00
N GLY A 148 49.72 19.20 -11.33
CA GLY A 148 50.86 19.37 -12.24
C GLY A 148 50.65 20.52 -13.23
N VAL A 149 50.04 21.62 -12.80
CA VAL A 149 50.16 22.89 -13.56
C VAL A 149 51.52 23.48 -13.18
N PRO A 150 52.47 23.61 -14.13
CA PRO A 150 53.76 24.22 -13.84
C PRO A 150 53.53 25.71 -13.57
N ILE A 151 53.76 26.13 -12.33
CA ILE A 151 54.08 27.53 -12.04
C ILE A 151 55.52 27.75 -12.53
N VAL A 152 55.70 27.77 -13.85
CA VAL A 152 56.97 28.16 -14.48
C VAL A 152 56.59 29.07 -15.64
N GLY A 153 56.74 30.38 -15.42
CA GLY A 153 56.59 31.40 -16.45
C GLY A 153 55.61 32.52 -16.11
N ALA A 154 55.79 33.20 -14.96
CA ALA A 154 55.26 34.55 -14.81
C ALA A 154 56.40 35.55 -15.05
N PRO A 155 56.34 36.40 -16.09
CA PRO A 155 57.23 37.55 -16.16
C PRO A 155 56.86 38.49 -15.01
N VAL A 156 57.88 38.90 -14.26
CA VAL A 156 57.80 39.95 -13.25
C VAL A 156 57.45 41.25 -13.96
N VAL A 157 56.14 41.55 -14.06
CA VAL A 157 55.63 42.84 -14.53
C VAL A 157 54.48 43.24 -13.62
N THR A 158 54.82 44.09 -12.65
CA THR A 158 54.02 45.16 -12.05
C THR A 158 52.48 45.09 -12.15
N GLY A 159 51.83 44.98 -10.99
CA GLY A 159 50.45 45.47 -10.78
C GLY A 159 49.37 44.40 -10.81
N SER A 160 48.82 44.11 -9.62
CA SER A 160 47.62 43.29 -9.36
C SER A 160 47.76 41.76 -9.57
N VAL A 161 48.49 41.11 -8.66
CA VAL A 161 48.43 39.63 -8.47
C VAL A 161 47.13 39.21 -7.75
N GLY A 162 46.44 40.15 -7.10
CA GLY A 162 45.17 39.95 -6.39
C GLY A 162 44.04 39.29 -7.19
N PRO A 163 43.68 39.77 -8.41
CA PRO A 163 42.54 39.23 -9.16
C PRO A 163 42.75 37.79 -9.68
N ALA A 164 43.97 37.42 -10.06
CA ALA A 164 44.25 36.05 -10.55
C ALA A 164 44.20 35.01 -9.42
N VAL A 165 44.75 35.34 -8.24
CA VAL A 165 44.66 34.49 -7.05
C VAL A 165 43.21 34.43 -6.55
N ALA A 166 42.48 35.55 -6.56
CA ALA A 166 41.06 35.58 -6.21
C ALA A 166 40.22 34.70 -7.17
N ALA A 167 40.46 34.78 -8.48
CA ALA A 167 39.77 33.94 -9.47
C ALA A 167 40.06 32.44 -9.26
N GLY A 168 41.31 32.09 -8.96
CA GLY A 168 41.71 30.71 -8.64
C GLY A 168 41.03 30.17 -7.37
N VAL A 169 40.97 30.98 -6.31
CA VAL A 169 40.27 30.63 -5.06
C VAL A 169 38.77 30.49 -5.28
N VAL A 170 38.14 31.40 -6.04
CA VAL A 170 36.71 31.31 -6.38
C VAL A 170 36.43 30.04 -7.18
N LEU A 171 37.25 29.71 -8.17
CA LEU A 171 37.08 28.48 -8.96
C LEU A 171 37.24 27.23 -8.09
N LEU A 172 38.19 27.24 -7.15
CA LEU A 172 38.38 26.14 -6.20
C LEU A 172 37.18 26.00 -5.26
N VAL A 173 36.67 27.10 -4.71
CA VAL A 173 35.46 27.09 -3.86
C VAL A 173 34.25 26.57 -4.65
N VAL A 174 34.06 27.01 -5.90
CA VAL A 174 32.97 26.56 -6.78
C VAL A 174 33.08 25.07 -7.10
N THR A 175 34.27 24.58 -7.46
CA THR A 175 34.48 23.16 -7.78
C THR A 175 34.29 22.25 -6.57
N VAL A 176 34.79 22.67 -5.39
CA VAL A 176 34.56 21.96 -4.13
C VAL A 176 33.06 21.96 -3.80
N ALA A 177 32.38 23.10 -3.86
CA ALA A 177 30.94 23.19 -3.62
C ALA A 177 30.13 22.31 -4.59
N ALA A 178 30.49 22.26 -5.87
CA ALA A 178 29.84 21.41 -6.87
C ALA A 178 30.02 19.91 -6.55
N ARG A 179 31.25 19.48 -6.20
CA ARG A 179 31.54 18.10 -5.77
C ARG A 179 30.74 17.69 -4.55
N TRP A 180 30.61 18.61 -3.60
CA TRP A 180 29.83 18.43 -2.39
C TRP A 180 28.34 18.25 -2.66
N VAL A 181 27.77 19.09 -3.53
CA VAL A 181 26.36 18.98 -3.94
C VAL A 181 26.12 17.65 -4.67
N ALA A 182 27.05 17.23 -5.53
CA ALA A 182 26.97 15.94 -6.21
C ALA A 182 27.04 14.76 -5.23
N ALA A 183 27.93 14.79 -4.24
CA ALA A 183 28.05 13.75 -3.22
C ALA A 183 26.79 13.63 -2.35
N ASP A 184 26.20 14.76 -1.96
CA ASP A 184 24.95 14.78 -1.20
C ASP A 184 23.76 14.25 -2.03
N ARG A 185 23.65 14.62 -3.32
CA ARG A 185 22.65 14.03 -4.21
C ARG A 185 22.83 12.52 -4.38
N ALA A 186 24.06 12.04 -4.56
CA ALA A 186 24.35 10.61 -4.67
C ALA A 186 24.02 9.84 -3.37
N ARG A 187 24.20 10.48 -2.22
CA ARG A 187 23.78 9.95 -0.92
C ARG A 187 22.25 9.85 -0.82
N LEU A 188 21.51 10.89 -1.19
CA LEU A 188 20.05 10.87 -1.18
C LEU A 188 19.48 9.85 -2.17
N ARG A 189 20.05 9.76 -3.39
CA ARG A 189 19.65 8.74 -4.39
C ARG A 189 19.84 7.30 -3.89
N ARG A 190 20.87 7.04 -3.07
CA ARG A 190 21.07 5.72 -2.43
C ARG A 190 20.08 5.44 -1.30
N TRP A 191 19.49 6.47 -0.70
CA TRP A 191 18.49 6.32 0.36
C TRP A 191 17.08 6.05 -0.19
N ILE A 192 16.72 6.60 -1.36
CA ILE A 192 15.41 6.37 -2.03
C ILE A 192 15.02 4.88 -2.14
N PRO A 193 15.87 3.93 -2.60
CA PRO A 193 15.48 2.53 -2.68
C PRO A 193 15.20 1.91 -1.30
N ALA A 194 15.89 2.35 -0.25
CA ALA A 194 15.62 1.90 1.12
C ALA A 194 14.27 2.42 1.63
N VAL A 195 13.92 3.67 1.32
CA VAL A 195 12.58 4.23 1.57
C VAL A 195 11.52 3.41 0.84
N ALA A 196 11.72 3.13 -0.45
CA ALA A 196 10.79 2.34 -1.25
C ALA A 196 10.57 0.94 -0.66
N ALA A 197 11.64 0.28 -0.18
CA ALA A 197 11.55 -1.00 0.49
C ALA A 197 10.76 -0.92 1.81
N ALA A 198 11.02 0.12 2.62
CA ALA A 198 10.27 0.35 3.87
C ALA A 198 8.79 0.62 3.62
N VAL A 199 8.46 1.42 2.59
CA VAL A 199 7.06 1.67 2.20
C VAL A 199 6.39 0.37 1.74
N ARG A 200 7.02 -0.43 0.87
CA ARG A 200 6.46 -1.74 0.46
C ARG A 200 6.22 -2.66 1.66
N ALA A 201 7.15 -2.73 2.60
CA ALA A 201 7.00 -3.54 3.81
C ALA A 201 5.83 -3.04 4.68
N SER A 202 5.71 -1.71 4.86
CA SER A 202 4.60 -1.11 5.60
C SER A 202 3.26 -1.41 4.94
N VAL A 203 3.13 -1.21 3.62
CA VAL A 203 1.94 -1.55 2.84
C VAL A 203 1.56 -3.02 3.02
N ALA A 204 2.52 -3.93 2.86
CA ALA A 204 2.28 -5.36 3.02
C ALA A 204 1.78 -5.73 4.43
N SER A 205 2.40 -5.15 5.47
CA SER A 205 2.01 -5.41 6.87
C SER A 205 0.61 -4.88 7.19
N VAL A 206 0.30 -3.65 6.78
CA VAL A 206 -1.00 -3.01 7.02
C VAL A 206 -2.11 -3.75 6.30
N LEU A 207 -1.90 -4.06 5.02
CA LEU A 207 -2.87 -4.80 4.22
C LEU A 207 -3.12 -6.19 4.79
N LEU A 208 -2.08 -6.89 5.25
CA LEU A 208 -2.26 -8.21 5.87
C LEU A 208 -3.13 -8.12 7.12
N THR A 209 -2.82 -7.20 8.03
CA THR A 209 -3.60 -7.00 9.25
C THR A 209 -5.04 -6.62 8.93
N ARG A 210 -5.24 -5.69 8.00
CA ARG A 210 -6.56 -5.21 7.59
C ARG A 210 -7.40 -6.29 6.92
N LEU A 211 -6.83 -7.04 5.97
CA LEU A 211 -7.55 -8.12 5.29
C LEU A 211 -7.94 -9.24 6.25
N VAL A 212 -7.08 -9.59 7.21
CA VAL A 212 -7.43 -10.58 8.25
C VAL A 212 -8.56 -10.08 9.14
N GLN A 213 -8.50 -8.81 9.58
CA GLN A 213 -9.58 -8.21 10.38
C GLN A 213 -10.91 -8.16 9.62
N VAL A 214 -10.88 -7.79 8.33
CA VAL A 214 -12.07 -7.76 7.48
C VAL A 214 -12.61 -9.17 7.26
N GLU A 215 -11.76 -10.15 6.93
CA GLU A 215 -12.16 -11.55 6.78
C GLU A 215 -12.88 -12.05 8.04
N GLN A 216 -12.28 -11.85 9.22
CA GLN A 216 -12.86 -12.30 10.49
C GLN A 216 -14.21 -11.64 10.78
N ARG A 217 -14.33 -10.33 10.57
CA ARG A 217 -15.58 -9.59 10.80
C ARG A 217 -16.68 -10.01 9.82
N VAL A 218 -16.35 -10.15 8.54
CA VAL A 218 -17.30 -10.56 7.50
C VAL A 218 -17.76 -11.99 7.73
N VAL A 219 -16.84 -12.91 8.01
CA VAL A 219 -17.18 -14.31 8.29
C VAL A 219 -18.07 -14.40 9.53
N ALA A 220 -17.75 -13.69 10.62
CA ALA A 220 -18.58 -13.69 11.81
C ALA A 220 -20.00 -13.13 11.52
N ALA A 221 -20.11 -12.04 10.77
CA ALA A 221 -21.40 -11.48 10.39
C ALA A 221 -22.22 -12.43 9.51
N LEU A 222 -21.56 -13.08 8.54
CA LEU A 222 -22.20 -14.07 7.67
C LEU A 222 -22.59 -15.34 8.42
N ASP A 223 -21.78 -15.82 9.36
CA ASP A 223 -22.09 -17.00 10.17
C ASP A 223 -23.40 -16.77 10.96
N VAL A 224 -23.57 -15.60 11.57
CA VAL A 224 -24.79 -15.23 12.29
C VAL A 224 -25.99 -15.15 11.33
N ALA A 225 -25.82 -14.52 10.17
CA ALA A 225 -26.89 -14.40 9.18
C ALA A 225 -27.29 -15.77 8.58
N VAL A 226 -26.32 -16.65 8.34
CA VAL A 226 -26.55 -18.02 7.86
C VAL A 226 -27.28 -18.85 8.90
N ALA A 227 -26.88 -18.76 10.17
CA ALA A 227 -27.55 -19.48 11.26
C ALA A 227 -29.03 -19.06 11.37
N ALA A 228 -29.30 -17.75 11.41
CA ALA A 228 -30.66 -17.22 11.44
C ALA A 228 -31.49 -17.64 10.21
N ARG A 229 -30.88 -17.64 9.02
CA ARG A 229 -31.57 -18.08 7.79
C ARG A 229 -31.83 -19.58 7.79
N SER A 230 -30.90 -20.40 8.29
CA SER A 230 -31.09 -21.84 8.40
C SER A 230 -32.22 -22.21 9.37
N GLU A 231 -32.29 -21.53 10.52
CA GLU A 231 -33.37 -21.74 11.50
C GLU A 231 -34.73 -21.38 10.89
N SER A 232 -34.83 -20.24 10.21
CA SER A 232 -36.05 -19.85 9.47
C SER A 232 -36.47 -20.89 8.44
N ILE A 233 -35.53 -21.47 7.69
CA ILE A 233 -35.82 -22.52 6.70
C ILE A 233 -36.29 -23.81 7.40
N GLU A 234 -35.66 -24.21 8.50
CA GLU A 234 -36.04 -25.41 9.24
C GLU A 234 -37.43 -25.29 9.87
N VAL A 235 -37.79 -24.12 10.39
CA VAL A 235 -39.14 -23.83 10.89
C VAL A 235 -40.18 -23.91 9.76
N GLU A 236 -39.90 -23.33 8.58
CA GLU A 236 -40.81 -23.41 7.43
C GLU A 236 -40.98 -24.85 6.92
N LEU A 237 -39.90 -25.64 6.88
CA LEU A 237 -39.95 -27.04 6.49
C LEU A 237 -40.76 -27.89 7.48
N ALA A 238 -40.61 -27.66 8.78
CA ALA A 238 -41.39 -28.35 9.82
C ALA A 238 -42.89 -28.04 9.69
N ALA A 239 -43.25 -26.77 9.49
CA ALA A 239 -44.65 -26.35 9.30
C ALA A 239 -45.29 -27.02 8.06
N LEU A 240 -44.54 -27.14 6.96
CA LEU A 240 -45.02 -27.83 5.75
C LEU A 240 -45.21 -29.34 5.98
N ALA A 241 -44.38 -29.98 6.79
CA ALA A 241 -44.52 -31.39 7.14
C ALA A 241 -45.76 -31.65 8.01
N GLU A 242 -46.02 -30.78 9.00
CA GLU A 242 -47.20 -30.87 9.86
C GLU A 242 -48.51 -30.68 9.09
N GLY A 243 -48.57 -29.69 8.19
CA GLY A 243 -49.75 -29.44 7.34
C GLY A 243 -50.07 -30.61 6.39
N ARG A 244 -49.06 -31.37 5.95
CA ARG A 244 -49.24 -32.58 5.15
C ARG A 244 -49.81 -33.73 5.99
N GLY A 245 -49.43 -33.82 7.26
CA GLY A 245 -49.91 -34.83 8.21
C GLY A 245 -51.31 -34.56 8.78
N SER A 246 -51.81 -33.32 8.72
CA SER A 246 -53.18 -32.97 9.10
C SER A 246 -54.19 -33.26 7.97
N CYS A 247 -53.83 -32.99 6.71
CA CYS A 247 -54.70 -33.30 5.55
C CYS A 247 -54.84 -34.80 5.28
N ALA A 248 -53.85 -35.63 5.66
CA ALA A 248 -53.93 -37.09 5.48
C ALA A 248 -54.78 -37.81 6.54
N ARG A 249 -55.20 -37.13 7.62
CA ARG A 249 -55.97 -37.70 8.73
C ARG A 249 -57.47 -37.42 8.68
N THR A 250 -57.92 -36.60 7.72
CA THR A 250 -59.32 -36.28 7.43
C THR A 250 -59.80 -37.02 6.20
#